data_AF-A0A1V4YMP3-F1
#
_entry.id   AF-A0A1V4YMP3-F1
#
_cell.length_a   1.000
_cell.length_b   1.000
_cell.length_c   1.000
_cell.angle_alpha   90.00
_cell.angle_beta   90.00
_cell.angle_gamma   90.00
#
_symmetry.space_group_name_H-M   'P 1'
#
loop_
_entity.id
_entity.type
_entity.pdbx_description
1 polymer ?
#
loop_
_entity_poly.entity_id
_entity_poly.type
_entity_poly.pdbx_seq_one_letter_code
_entity_poly.pdbx_strand_id
1 'polypeptide(L)'
;MKLTASSTGEEIEPLALAIHRLVNELPLTMRTKNSKGLRLEDGEVVEYDYTGPVLEKVIEKGEKISEIPETGPYKGTPVQVVPVIEEDEVVAAIGVVDITQGIYSDIKEITKRPQEVDEGKRGELH
;
A
#
# COMPACT_ATOMS: atom_id res chain seq x y z
N MET A 1 16.04 11.73 2.87
CA MET A 1 16.00 10.32 2.41
C MET A 1 15.75 10.33 0.91
N LYS A 2 16.47 9.50 0.14
CA LYS A 2 16.18 9.24 -1.27
C LYS A 2 15.75 7.78 -1.38
N LEU A 3 14.51 7.53 -1.80
CA LEU A 3 14.04 6.19 -2.12
C LEU A 3 14.51 5.86 -3.54
N THR A 4 15.06 4.66 -3.72
CA THR A 4 15.43 4.16 -5.05
C THR A 4 14.94 2.74 -5.21
N ALA A 5 14.92 2.23 -6.46
CA ALA A 5 14.58 0.85 -6.75
C ALA A 5 15.44 -0.19 -6.02
N SER A 6 16.59 0.20 -5.46
CA SER A 6 17.52 -0.71 -4.77
C SER A 6 17.75 -0.35 -3.30
N SER A 7 16.98 0.59 -2.73
CA SER A 7 17.16 0.95 -1.32
C SER A 7 16.89 -0.24 -0.40
N THR A 8 17.72 -0.40 0.63
CA THR A 8 17.65 -1.52 1.58
C THR A 8 16.54 -1.29 2.61
N GLY A 9 16.19 -2.34 3.37
CA GLY A 9 15.29 -2.24 4.52
C GLY A 9 15.71 -1.12 5.50
N GLU A 10 16.98 -1.03 5.85
CA GLU A 10 17.49 -0.01 6.77
C GLU A 10 17.33 1.41 6.20
N GLU A 11 17.55 1.60 4.90
CA GLU A 11 17.41 2.91 4.26
C GLU A 11 15.96 3.38 4.15
N ILE A 12 15.00 2.45 4.08
CA ILE A 12 13.56 2.75 3.96
C ILE A 12 12.82 2.77 5.30
N GLU A 13 13.47 2.37 6.40
CA GLU A 13 12.89 2.33 7.74
C GLU A 13 12.26 3.66 8.19
N PRO A 14 12.93 4.83 8.05
CA PRO A 14 12.33 6.08 8.53
C PRO A 14 10.99 6.41 7.85
N LEU A 15 10.84 6.04 6.57
CA LEU A 15 9.60 6.20 5.83
C LEU A 15 8.57 5.15 6.27
N ALA A 16 8.96 3.89 6.41
CA ALA A 16 8.08 2.82 6.85
C ALA A 16 7.49 3.11 8.24
N LEU A 17 8.31 3.59 9.18
CA LEU A 17 7.88 3.96 10.53
C LEU A 17 6.91 5.16 10.50
N ALA A 18 7.17 6.14 9.65
CA ALA A 18 6.26 7.29 9.48
C ALA A 18 4.89 6.85 8.95
N ILE A 19 4.86 5.96 7.95
CA ILE A 19 3.60 5.45 7.38
C ILE A 19 2.88 4.57 8.40
N HIS A 20 3.61 3.70 9.12
CA HIS A 20 3.03 2.86 10.18
C HIS A 20 2.24 3.68 11.19
N ARG A 21 2.80 4.80 11.67
CA ARG A 21 2.12 5.73 12.56
C ARG A 21 0.90 6.40 11.90
N LEU A 22 0.98 6.71 10.61
CA LEU A 22 -0.14 7.30 9.85
C LEU A 22 -1.30 6.32 9.70
N VAL A 23 -1.03 5.01 9.62
CA VAL A 23 -2.04 3.95 9.47
C VAL A 23 -2.48 3.36 10.82
N ASN A 24 -2.44 4.14 11.90
CA ASN A 24 -2.81 3.71 13.25
C ASN A 24 -2.02 2.49 13.75
N GLU A 25 -0.72 2.45 13.46
CA GLU A 25 0.19 1.43 13.96
C GLU A 25 -0.17 0.00 13.50
N LEU A 26 -0.83 -0.13 12.35
CA LEU A 26 -1.06 -1.43 11.72
C LEU A 26 0.26 -2.07 11.27
N PRO A 27 0.37 -3.41 11.29
CA PRO A 27 1.52 -4.11 10.74
C PRO A 27 1.78 -3.66 9.30
N LEU A 28 3.01 -3.22 9.06
CA LEU A 28 3.42 -2.61 7.81
C LEU A 28 4.62 -3.33 7.23
N THR A 29 4.61 -3.50 5.92
CA THR A 29 5.73 -4.04 5.16
C THR A 29 6.07 -3.10 4.04
N MET A 30 7.34 -3.07 3.66
CA MET A 30 7.78 -2.28 2.51
C MET A 30 8.97 -2.98 1.90
N ARG A 31 9.08 -3.00 0.57
CA ARG A 31 10.31 -3.41 -0.13
C ARG A 31 10.51 -2.61 -1.40
N THR A 32 11.75 -2.58 -1.89
CA THR A 32 12.07 -1.98 -3.18
C THR A 32 12.05 -3.03 -4.29
N LYS A 33 12.11 -2.59 -5.55
CA LYS A 33 12.06 -3.47 -6.72
C LYS A 33 13.22 -4.47 -6.75
N ASN A 34 14.43 -4.01 -6.43
CA ASN A 34 15.67 -4.77 -6.56
C ASN A 34 16.24 -5.28 -5.23
N SER A 35 15.72 -4.81 -4.10
CA SER A 35 16.18 -5.23 -2.77
C SER A 35 15.01 -5.72 -1.93
N LYS A 36 15.29 -6.69 -1.05
CA LYS A 36 14.37 -7.04 0.02
C LYS A 36 14.20 -5.86 0.97
N GLY A 37 13.10 -5.88 1.69
CA GLY A 37 12.68 -4.75 2.50
C GLY A 37 12.50 -5.12 3.95
N LEU A 38 11.56 -4.46 4.61
CA LEU A 38 11.34 -4.64 6.03
C LEU A 38 9.91 -5.05 6.37
N ARG A 39 9.78 -5.65 7.55
CA ARG A 39 8.51 -5.89 8.22
C ARG A 39 8.53 -5.17 9.57
N LEU A 40 7.49 -4.39 9.82
CA LEU A 40 7.35 -3.54 10.97
C LEU A 40 6.07 -3.92 11.72
N GLU A 41 6.22 -4.21 13.00
CA GLU A 41 5.15 -4.62 13.91
C GLU A 41 5.35 -3.91 15.25
N ASP A 42 4.25 -3.46 15.86
CA ASP A 42 4.26 -2.79 17.18
C ASP A 42 5.29 -1.64 17.31
N GLY A 43 5.49 -0.88 16.22
CA GLY A 43 6.44 0.24 16.18
C GLY A 43 7.90 -0.14 16.00
N GLU A 44 8.23 -1.43 15.87
CA GLU A 44 9.58 -1.96 15.75
C GLU A 44 9.79 -2.71 14.42
N VAL A 45 11.00 -2.63 13.88
CA VAL A 45 11.38 -3.45 12.72
C VAL A 45 11.74 -4.85 13.21
N VAL A 46 10.93 -5.84 12.82
CA VAL A 46 11.12 -7.24 13.21
C VAL A 46 11.97 -8.02 12.19
N GLU A 47 12.17 -7.46 10.98
CA GLU A 47 12.93 -8.08 9.90
C GLU A 47 13.38 -7.03 8.87
N TYR A 48 14.65 -7.03 8.45
CA TYR A 48 15.23 -6.15 7.40
C TYR A 48 15.52 -6.84 6.06
N ASP A 49 15.20 -8.14 5.96
CA ASP A 49 15.38 -8.95 4.76
C ASP A 49 14.04 -9.55 4.29
N TYR A 50 12.96 -8.79 4.51
CA TYR A 50 11.60 -9.23 4.29
C TYR A 50 11.26 -9.30 2.80
N THR A 51 10.67 -10.42 2.40
CA THR A 51 9.90 -10.54 1.17
C THR A 51 8.42 -10.73 1.48
N GLY A 52 7.55 -10.44 0.52
CA GLY A 52 6.13 -10.73 0.65
C GLY A 52 5.56 -11.09 -0.72
N PRO A 53 4.77 -12.17 -0.83
CA PRO A 53 4.21 -12.59 -2.11
C PRO A 53 3.36 -11.49 -2.76
N VAL A 54 2.61 -10.72 -1.96
CA VAL A 54 1.79 -9.62 -2.46
C VAL A 54 2.63 -8.39 -2.83
N LEU A 55 3.72 -8.11 -2.10
CA LEU A 55 4.65 -7.04 -2.45
C LEU A 55 5.33 -7.31 -3.80
N GLU A 56 5.79 -8.53 -4.03
CA GLU A 56 6.38 -8.95 -5.31
C GLU A 56 5.39 -8.83 -6.45
N LYS A 57 4.16 -9.29 -6.24
CA LYS A 57 3.08 -9.19 -7.21
C LYS A 57 2.74 -7.74 -7.56
N VAL A 58 2.74 -6.83 -6.58
CA VAL A 58 2.52 -5.39 -6.81
C VAL A 58 3.69 -4.77 -7.57
N ILE A 59 4.93 -5.14 -7.25
CA ILE A 59 6.11 -4.66 -7.99
C ILE A 59 6.06 -5.11 -9.46
N GLU A 60 5.66 -6.36 -9.70
CA GLU A 60 5.54 -6.92 -11.04
C GLU A 60 4.43 -6.25 -11.85
N LYS A 61 3.26 -6.05 -11.24
CA LYS A 61 2.08 -5.54 -11.96
C LYS A 61 1.98 -4.03 -12.02
N GLY A 62 2.58 -3.32 -11.07
CA GLY A 62 2.47 -1.87 -10.94
C GLY A 62 1.07 -1.36 -10.58
N GLU A 63 0.23 -2.20 -9.96
CA GLU A 63 -1.13 -1.85 -9.55
C GLU A 63 -1.36 -2.12 -8.06
N LYS A 64 -2.35 -1.44 -7.47
CA LYS A 64 -2.80 -1.73 -6.10
C LYS A 64 -3.43 -3.12 -6.03
N ILE A 65 -3.07 -3.91 -5.04
CA ILE A 65 -3.63 -5.25 -4.79
C ILE A 65 -4.14 -5.34 -3.36
N SER A 66 -5.33 -5.92 -3.21
CA SER A 66 -5.90 -6.32 -1.92
C SER A 66 -6.30 -7.79 -1.98
N GLU A 67 -5.64 -8.62 -1.18
CA GLU A 67 -5.86 -10.07 -1.18
C GLU A 67 -5.49 -10.71 0.15
N ILE A 68 -5.79 -11.99 0.29
CA ILE A 68 -5.39 -12.82 1.43
C ILE A 68 -4.21 -13.69 0.95
N PRO A 69 -2.98 -13.49 1.48
CA PRO A 69 -1.82 -14.29 1.08
C PRO A 69 -2.00 -15.76 1.47
N GLU A 70 -1.55 -16.66 0.60
CA GLU A 70 -1.55 -18.10 0.87
C GLU A 70 -0.28 -18.58 1.61
N THR A 71 0.76 -17.73 1.63
CA THR A 71 2.09 -18.01 2.19
C THR A 71 2.68 -16.78 2.89
N GLY A 72 3.77 -16.97 3.63
CA GLY A 72 4.46 -15.92 4.38
C GLY A 72 3.82 -15.59 5.73
N PRO A 73 4.37 -14.61 6.48
CA PRO A 73 3.92 -14.29 7.84
C PRO A 73 2.47 -13.81 7.95
N TYR A 74 1.92 -13.20 6.89
CA TYR A 74 0.53 -12.74 6.84
C TYR A 74 -0.40 -13.73 6.12
N LYS A 75 -0.04 -15.02 6.06
CA LYS A 75 -0.90 -16.06 5.51
C LYS A 75 -2.27 -16.05 6.20
N GLY A 76 -3.34 -16.03 5.41
CA GLY A 76 -4.71 -16.04 5.93
C GLY A 76 -5.21 -14.70 6.49
N THR A 77 -4.37 -13.66 6.45
CA THR A 77 -4.71 -12.32 6.91
C THR A 77 -4.86 -11.38 5.71
N PRO A 78 -5.97 -10.64 5.56
CA PRO A 78 -6.13 -9.67 4.48
C PRO A 78 -5.04 -8.60 4.51
N VAL A 79 -4.47 -8.28 3.34
CA VAL A 79 -3.49 -7.21 3.18
C VAL A 79 -3.89 -6.27 2.05
N GLN A 80 -3.45 -5.03 2.14
CA GLN A 80 -3.55 -4.05 1.07
C GLN A 80 -2.15 -3.53 0.73
N VAL A 81 -1.79 -3.61 -0.54
CA VAL A 81 -0.46 -3.28 -1.03
C VAL A 81 -0.56 -2.33 -2.22
N VAL A 82 0.28 -1.30 -2.24
CA VAL A 82 0.33 -0.28 -3.29
C VAL A 82 1.74 -0.13 -3.85
N PRO A 83 1.88 0.15 -5.16
CA PRO A 83 3.18 0.45 -5.76
C PRO A 83 3.59 1.90 -5.43
N VAL A 84 4.89 2.11 -5.31
CA VAL A 84 5.51 3.43 -5.34
C VAL A 84 6.05 3.63 -6.75
N ILE A 85 5.58 4.66 -7.44
CA ILE A 85 5.90 4.95 -8.83
C ILE A 85 6.69 6.25 -8.89
N GLU A 86 7.84 6.21 -9.57
CA GLU A 86 8.68 7.36 -9.87
C GLU A 86 8.97 7.33 -11.38
N GLU A 87 8.72 8.43 -12.10
CA GLU A 87 8.94 8.51 -13.55
C GLU A 87 8.31 7.33 -14.33
N ASP A 88 7.05 6.98 -14.01
CA ASP A 88 6.30 5.86 -14.60
C ASP A 88 6.90 4.45 -14.34
N GLU A 89 7.93 4.35 -13.50
CA GLU A 89 8.55 3.09 -13.08
C GLU A 89 8.18 2.74 -11.63
N VAL A 90 7.83 1.48 -11.41
CA VAL A 90 7.63 0.97 -10.05
C VAL A 90 8.99 0.84 -9.37
N VAL A 91 9.20 1.58 -8.28
CA VAL A 91 10.47 1.56 -7.52
C VAL A 91 10.36 0.80 -6.20
N ALA A 92 9.16 0.70 -5.64
CA ALA A 92 8.92 -0.01 -4.38
C ALA A 92 7.45 -0.44 -4.26
N ALA A 93 7.14 -1.21 -3.22
CA ALA A 93 5.79 -1.49 -2.78
C ALA A 93 5.68 -1.35 -1.27
N ILE A 94 4.53 -0.88 -0.81
CA ILE A 94 4.18 -0.72 0.61
C ILE A 94 2.89 -1.47 0.88
N GLY A 95 2.89 -2.30 1.93
CA GLY A 95 1.76 -3.14 2.33
C GLY A 95 1.38 -2.94 3.78
N VAL A 96 0.08 -2.99 4.08
CA VAL A 96 -0.46 -2.96 5.44
C VAL A 96 -1.45 -4.10 5.63
N VAL A 97 -1.55 -4.62 6.85
CA VAL A 97 -2.61 -5.56 7.22
C VAL A 97 -3.95 -4.81 7.25
N ASP A 98 -4.96 -5.35 6.56
CA ASP A 98 -6.31 -4.82 6.56
C ASP A 98 -7.16 -5.54 7.64
N ILE A 99 -7.21 -4.95 8.83
CA ILE A 99 -8.04 -5.44 9.94
C ILE A 99 -9.54 -5.27 9.70
N THR A 100 -9.95 -4.50 8.69
CA THR A 100 -11.36 -4.21 8.42
C THR A 100 -12.02 -5.27 7.55
N GLN A 101 -11.28 -6.28 7.09
CA GLN A 101 -11.77 -7.33 6.18
C GLN A 101 -12.54 -6.76 4.97
N GLY A 102 -12.10 -5.62 4.43
CA GLY A 102 -12.75 -4.96 3.29
C GLY A 102 -13.82 -3.92 3.65
N ILE A 103 -14.27 -3.83 4.91
CA ILE A 103 -15.24 -2.82 5.36
C ILE A 103 -14.75 -1.39 5.06
N TYR A 104 -13.43 -1.16 5.07
CA TYR A 104 -12.88 0.15 4.73
C TYR A 104 -13.25 0.60 3.30
N SER A 105 -13.37 -0.33 2.35
CA SER A 105 -13.83 -0.03 0.99
C SER A 105 -15.32 0.34 0.99
N ASP A 106 -16.14 -0.38 1.76
CA ASP A 106 -17.58 -0.12 1.87
C ASP A 106 -17.86 1.24 2.53
N ILE A 107 -17.14 1.58 3.60
CA ILE A 107 -17.26 2.87 4.29
C ILE A 107 -16.82 4.02 3.37
N LYS A 108 -15.77 3.83 2.56
CA LYS A 108 -15.33 4.85 1.60
C LYS A 108 -16.41 5.19 0.57
N GLU A 109 -17.13 4.20 0.06
CA GLU A 109 -18.24 4.45 -0.88
C GLU A 109 -19.39 5.21 -0.21
N ILE A 110 -19.73 4.87 1.04
CA ILE A 110 -20.80 5.54 1.79
C ILE A 110 -20.44 6.99 2.14
N THR A 111 -19.17 7.25 2.46
CA THR A 111 -18.69 8.57 2.91
C THR A 111 -18.17 9.45 1.78
N LYS A 112 -18.27 8.98 0.53
CA LYS A 112 -17.88 9.73 -0.65
C LYS A 112 -18.65 11.04 -0.70
N ARG A 113 -17.93 12.16 -0.79
CA ARG A 113 -18.57 13.48 -0.93
C ARG A 113 -19.47 13.45 -2.18
N PRO A 114 -20.69 14.01 -2.11
CA PRO A 114 -21.51 14.19 -3.30
C PRO A 114 -20.68 14.93 -4.35
N GLN A 115 -20.56 14.37 -5.55
CA GLN A 115 -20.02 15.13 -6.68
C GLN A 115 -21.05 16.19 -7.04
N GLU A 116 -20.61 17.45 -7.18
CA GLU A 116 -21.45 18.50 -7.77
C GLU A 116 -21.89 18.04 -9.16
N VAL A 117 -23.20 17.89 -9.34
CA VAL A 117 -23.80 17.70 -10.66
C VAL A 117 -23.60 18.99 -11.44
N ASP A 118 -22.88 18.92 -12.56
CA ASP A 118 -22.77 20.01 -13.53
C ASP A 118 -24.17 20.29 -14.12
N GLU A 119 -24.85 21.32 -13.61
CA GLU A 119 -26.13 21.81 -14.15
C GLU A 119 -25.96 22.63 -15.46
N GLY A 120 -24.97 22.27 -16.29
CA GLY A 120 -24.66 22.95 -17.53
C GLY A 120 -25.13 22.20 -18.78
N LYS A 121 -26.45 22.08 -18.99
CA LYS A 121 -27.14 21.99 -20.32
C LYS A 121 -28.61 21.61 -20.15
N ARG A 122 -29.43 22.59 -19.75
CA ARG A 122 -30.88 22.48 -19.89
C ARG A 122 -31.37 23.64 -20.75
N GLY A 123 -31.72 23.31 -22.00
CA GLY A 123 -32.73 24.03 -22.78
C GLY A 123 -32.22 24.88 -23.94
N GLU A 124 -31.91 24.25 -25.07
CA GLU A 124 -32.31 24.80 -26.37
C GLU A 124 -33.12 23.71 -27.06
N LEU A 125 -34.45 23.80 -26.91
CA LEU A 125 -35.41 23.04 -27.71
C LEU A 125 -35.76 23.91 -28.92
N HIS A 126 -35.48 23.37 -30.10
CA HIS A 126 -35.89 23.88 -31.41
C HIS A 126 -37.42 23.88 -31.57
#